data_AF-A0A1B6IPA2-F1
#
_entry.id   AF-A0A1B6IPA2-F1
#
_cell.length_a   1.000
_cell.length_b   1.000
_cell.length_c   1.000
_cell.angle_alpha   90.00
_cell.angle_beta   90.00
_cell.angle_gamma   90.00
#
_symmetry.space_group_name_H-M   'P 1'
#
loop_
_entity.id
_entity.type
_entity.pdbx_description
1 polymer ?
#
loop_
_entity_poly.entity_id
_entity_poly.type
_entity_poly.pdbx_seq_one_letter_code
_entity_poly.pdbx_strand_id
1 'polypeptide(L)'
;CKRCQDPTELGTHVSSLRCECGSGHLVPTEPLSLDSTWRCDNDQCHASLAAAEVDTVVTRIDKEIKSLDHNNVEELEISIRHYSGILHRNHYLILGLKYTLSQLYGKSAGYLIHQMTEAMLERKKQVCE
;
A
#
# COMPACT_ATOMS: atom_id res chain seq x y z
N CYS A 1 -11.45 17.01 10.04
CA CYS A 1 -12.09 17.37 8.75
C CYS A 1 -12.87 16.16 8.22
N LYS A 2 -13.60 16.26 7.10
CA LYS A 2 -14.41 15.15 6.55
C LYS A 2 -13.59 13.87 6.36
N ARG A 3 -12.39 13.97 5.79
CA ARG A 3 -11.49 12.81 5.59
C ARG A 3 -11.08 12.14 6.90
N CYS A 4 -10.68 12.91 7.93
CA CYS A 4 -10.25 12.34 9.21
C CYS A 4 -11.39 11.69 10.02
N GLN A 5 -12.65 11.96 9.68
CA GLN A 5 -13.81 11.37 10.35
C GLN A 5 -14.33 10.12 9.63
N ASP A 6 -13.85 9.87 8.42
CA ASP A 6 -14.26 8.74 7.60
C ASP A 6 -13.25 7.59 7.76
N PRO A 7 -13.67 6.39 8.20
CA PRO A 7 -12.81 5.21 8.32
C PRO A 7 -12.06 4.83 7.04
N THR A 8 -12.63 5.18 5.89
CA THR A 8 -12.07 4.88 4.56
C THR A 8 -11.29 6.06 3.97
N GLU A 9 -11.20 7.17 4.70
CA GLU A 9 -10.51 8.38 4.29
C GLU A 9 -11.03 8.92 2.94
N LEU A 10 -12.36 9.02 2.80
CA LEU A 10 -13.09 9.35 1.56
C LEU A 10 -12.96 8.27 0.48
N GLY A 11 -12.98 6.99 0.89
CA GLY A 11 -12.80 5.83 0.00
C GLY A 11 -11.39 5.68 -0.56
N THR A 12 -10.42 6.45 -0.05
CA THR A 12 -9.04 6.37 -0.52
C THR A 12 -8.28 5.19 0.08
N HIS A 13 -8.62 4.80 1.31
CA HIS A 13 -8.00 3.70 2.03
C HIS A 13 -6.47 3.82 2.05
N VAL A 14 -5.97 4.99 2.45
CA VAL A 14 -4.54 5.29 2.51
C VAL A 14 -3.88 4.68 3.74
N SER A 15 -4.65 4.33 4.78
CA SER A 15 -4.16 3.62 5.97
C SER A 15 -4.72 2.19 6.12
N SER A 16 -5.63 1.75 5.26
CA SER A 16 -6.33 0.47 5.42
C SER A 16 -5.46 -0.76 5.13
N LEU A 17 -5.65 -1.81 5.93
CA LEU A 17 -5.06 -3.14 5.70
C LEU A 17 -6.06 -4.02 4.97
N ARG A 18 -5.57 -4.98 4.20
CA ARG A 18 -6.41 -5.98 3.53
C ARG A 18 -6.86 -7.03 4.54
N CYS A 19 -8.15 -7.35 4.55
CA CYS A 19 -8.66 -8.41 5.43
C CYS A 19 -8.42 -9.79 4.79
N GLU A 20 -8.17 -10.80 5.63
CA GLU A 20 -8.00 -12.20 5.20
C GLU A 20 -9.28 -12.78 4.55
N CYS A 21 -10.44 -12.17 4.75
CA CYS A 21 -11.69 -12.56 4.07
C CYS A 21 -11.69 -12.28 2.55
N GLY A 22 -10.64 -11.61 2.03
CA GLY A 22 -10.41 -11.36 0.61
C GLY A 22 -11.32 -10.31 -0.05
N SER A 23 -12.35 -9.85 0.65
CA SER A 23 -13.43 -9.01 0.13
C SER A 23 -13.66 -7.72 0.93
N GLY A 24 -12.84 -7.46 1.95
CA GLY A 24 -12.92 -6.25 2.77
C GLY A 24 -11.55 -5.79 3.27
N HIS A 25 -11.56 -4.67 3.98
CA HIS A 25 -10.40 -3.98 4.52
C HIS A 25 -10.61 -3.71 6.00
N LEU A 26 -9.53 -3.84 6.77
CA LEU A 26 -9.51 -3.38 8.15
C LEU A 26 -9.40 -1.85 8.16
N VAL A 27 -10.38 -1.20 8.77
CA VAL A 27 -10.48 0.25 8.95
C VAL A 27 -10.76 0.58 10.42
N PRO A 28 -10.33 1.74 10.94
CA PRO A 28 -10.60 2.12 12.33
C PRO A 28 -12.10 2.32 12.56
N THR A 29 -12.65 1.75 13.65
CA THR A 29 -14.06 1.94 14.01
C THR A 29 -14.36 3.36 14.46
N GLU A 30 -13.37 4.03 15.05
CA GLU A 30 -13.45 5.43 15.49
C GLU A 30 -12.21 6.19 14.97
N PRO A 31 -12.24 6.74 13.75
CA PRO A 31 -11.06 7.30 13.08
C PRO A 31 -10.37 8.46 13.81
N LEU A 32 -11.08 9.11 14.74
CA LEU A 32 -10.54 10.19 15.57
C LEU A 32 -9.93 9.71 16.89
N SER A 33 -10.01 8.40 17.18
CA SER A 33 -9.45 7.77 18.38
C SER A 33 -8.29 6.86 17.97
N LEU A 34 -7.09 7.18 18.47
CA LEU A 34 -5.85 6.46 18.14
C LEU A 34 -5.86 5.01 18.64
N ASP A 35 -6.57 4.75 19.74
CA ASP A 35 -6.66 3.41 20.34
C ASP A 35 -7.86 2.61 19.80
N SER A 36 -8.55 3.13 18.79
CA SER A 36 -9.73 2.47 18.23
C SER A 36 -9.40 1.11 17.63
N THR A 37 -10.31 0.16 17.84
CA THR A 37 -10.23 -1.14 17.18
C THR A 37 -10.38 -0.96 15.68
N TRP A 38 -9.68 -1.78 14.91
CA TRP A 38 -9.80 -1.88 13.47
C TRP A 38 -10.70 -3.05 13.13
N ARG A 39 -11.68 -2.86 12.26
CA ARG A 39 -12.64 -3.89 11.87
C ARG A 39 -12.76 -3.96 10.36
N CYS A 40 -13.05 -5.16 9.85
CA CYS A 40 -13.36 -5.36 8.45
C CYS A 40 -14.61 -4.56 8.04
N ASP A 41 -14.52 -3.84 6.93
CA ASP A 41 -15.64 -3.09 6.31
C ASP A 41 -16.64 -3.97 5.55
N ASN A 42 -16.40 -5.28 5.46
CA ASN A 42 -17.36 -6.25 4.94
C ASN A 42 -18.28 -6.75 6.06
N ASP A 43 -19.59 -6.53 5.92
CA ASP A 43 -20.62 -6.94 6.89
C ASP A 43 -20.67 -8.45 7.18
N GLN A 44 -20.20 -9.29 6.25
CA GLN A 44 -20.12 -10.74 6.42
C GLN A 44 -18.86 -11.19 7.19
N CYS A 45 -17.97 -10.25 7.52
CA CYS A 45 -16.72 -10.50 8.22
C CYS A 45 -16.72 -9.85 9.61
N HIS A 46 -16.31 -10.62 10.62
CA HIS A 46 -16.18 -10.13 12.00
C HIS A 46 -14.71 -9.99 12.43
N ALA A 47 -13.77 -10.03 11.49
CA ALA A 47 -12.36 -9.85 11.80
C ALA A 47 -12.12 -8.44 12.36
N SER A 48 -11.31 -8.39 13.43
CA SER A 48 -10.91 -7.16 14.09
C SER A 48 -9.50 -7.27 14.65
N LEU A 49 -8.78 -6.16 14.72
CA LEU A 49 -7.46 -6.03 15.33
C LEU A 49 -7.43 -4.82 16.26
N ALA A 50 -6.63 -4.88 17.32
CA ALA A 50 -6.35 -3.70 18.13
C ALA A 50 -5.46 -2.71 17.37
N ALA A 51 -5.56 -1.41 17.68
CA ALA A 51 -4.71 -0.38 17.09
C ALA A 51 -3.21 -0.71 17.19
N ALA A 52 -2.77 -1.24 18.34
CA ALA A 52 -1.38 -1.63 18.56
C ALA A 52 -0.89 -2.76 17.63
N GLU A 53 -1.78 -3.69 17.27
CA GLU A 53 -1.44 -4.78 16.34
C GLU A 53 -1.28 -4.24 14.92
N VAL A 54 -2.19 -3.36 14.50
CA VAL A 54 -2.10 -2.67 13.21
C VAL A 54 -0.82 -1.83 13.14
N ASP A 55 -0.53 -1.05 14.17
CA ASP A 55 0.70 -0.24 14.25
C ASP A 55 1.97 -1.12 14.17
N THR A 56 1.97 -2.27 14.85
CA THR A 56 3.08 -3.24 14.79
C THR A 56 3.28 -3.75 13.36
N VAL A 57 2.20 -4.11 12.66
CA VAL A 57 2.26 -4.58 11.26
C VAL A 57 2.79 -3.47 10.35
N VAL A 58 2.22 -2.27 10.44
CA VAL A 58 2.58 -1.13 9.59
C VAL A 58 4.03 -0.70 9.84
N THR A 59 4.45 -0.58 11.10
CA THR A 59 5.83 -0.22 11.49
C THR A 59 6.83 -1.26 11.02
N ARG A 60 6.50 -2.55 11.09
CA ARG A 60 7.37 -3.61 10.56
C ARG A 60 7.54 -3.49 9.06
N ILE A 61 6.44 -3.32 8.32
CA ILE A 61 6.48 -3.18 6.84
C ILE A 61 7.25 -1.92 6.44
N ASP A 62 7.02 -0.79 7.12
CA ASP A 62 7.74 0.46 6.87
C ASP A 62 9.26 0.30 7.07
N LYS A 63 9.67 -0.43 8.11
CA LYS A 63 11.09 -0.75 8.35
C LYS A 63 11.69 -1.63 7.26
N GLU A 64 10.96 -2.66 6.82
CA GLU A 64 11.38 -3.54 5.73
C GLU A 64 11.52 -2.73 4.42
N ILE A 65 10.51 -1.92 4.08
CA ILE A 65 10.53 -1.02 2.91
C ILE A 65 11.76 -0.11 2.95
N LYS A 66 12.03 0.54 4.09
CA LYS A 66 13.20 1.43 4.24
C LYS A 66 14.54 0.73 4.05
N SER A 67 14.60 -0.60 4.19
CA SER A 67 15.83 -1.39 4.04
C SER A 67 16.10 -1.85 2.60
N LEU A 68 15.14 -1.70 1.68
CA LEU A 68 15.26 -2.10 0.27
C LEU A 68 16.30 -1.25 -0.48
N ASP A 69 16.87 -1.78 -1.57
CA ASP A 69 17.58 -0.95 -2.54
C ASP A 69 16.59 -0.19 -3.41
N HIS A 70 16.42 1.10 -3.11
CA HIS A 70 15.48 1.98 -3.82
C HIS A 70 15.96 2.36 -5.23
N ASN A 71 17.09 1.84 -5.70
CA ASN A 71 17.53 1.94 -7.09
C ASN A 71 17.26 0.67 -7.90
N ASN A 72 16.80 -0.39 -7.24
CA ASN A 72 16.52 -1.68 -7.88
C ASN A 72 15.04 -1.78 -8.26
N VAL A 73 14.78 -1.67 -9.56
CA VAL A 73 13.43 -1.75 -10.14
C VAL A 73 12.73 -3.08 -9.83
N GLU A 74 13.47 -4.20 -9.91
CA GLU A 74 12.89 -5.53 -9.68
C GLU A 74 12.52 -5.74 -8.21
N GLU A 75 13.37 -5.28 -7.29
CA GLU A 75 13.13 -5.37 -5.85
C GLU A 75 11.91 -4.54 -5.42
N LEU A 76 11.75 -3.33 -5.98
CA LEU A 76 10.57 -2.50 -5.74
C LEU A 76 9.30 -3.16 -6.30
N GLU A 77 9.36 -3.73 -7.51
CA GLU A 77 8.23 -4.45 -8.12
C GLU A 77 7.80 -5.68 -7.30
N ILE A 78 8.76 -6.46 -6.80
CA ILE A 78 8.50 -7.60 -5.91
C ILE A 78 7.85 -7.11 -4.61
N SER A 79 8.39 -6.05 -4.00
CA SER A 79 7.90 -5.49 -2.75
C SER A 79 6.48 -4.94 -2.88
N ILE A 80 6.16 -4.22 -3.96
CA ILE A 80 4.79 -3.74 -4.23
C ILE A 80 3.83 -4.93 -4.31
N ARG A 81 4.16 -5.99 -5.04
CA ARG A 81 3.31 -7.18 -5.15
C ARG A 81 3.14 -7.89 -3.80
N HIS A 82 4.22 -8.04 -3.04
CA HIS A 82 4.20 -8.68 -1.74
C HIS A 82 3.29 -7.94 -0.75
N TYR A 83 3.53 -6.64 -0.57
CA TYR A 83 2.77 -5.86 0.40
C TYR A 83 1.33 -5.55 -0.05
N SER A 84 1.02 -5.59 -1.35
CA SER A 84 -0.38 -5.51 -1.83
C SER A 84 -1.24 -6.72 -1.40
N GLY A 85 -0.62 -7.80 -0.90
CA GLY A 85 -1.33 -8.89 -0.24
C GLY A 85 -1.84 -8.53 1.15
N ILE A 86 -1.19 -7.58 1.83
CA ILE A 86 -1.40 -7.24 3.25
C ILE A 86 -2.02 -5.85 3.40
N LEU A 87 -1.62 -4.90 2.57
CA LEU A 87 -2.04 -3.52 2.58
C LEU A 87 -3.04 -3.27 1.46
N HIS A 88 -3.93 -2.28 1.64
CA HIS A 88 -4.73 -1.80 0.52
C HIS A 88 -3.82 -1.26 -0.60
N ARG A 89 -4.27 -1.37 -1.87
CA ARG A 89 -3.48 -0.93 -3.04
C ARG A 89 -3.10 0.55 -3.02
N ASN A 90 -3.87 1.38 -2.31
CA ASN A 90 -3.65 2.81 -2.14
C ASN A 90 -2.99 3.15 -0.80
N HIS A 91 -2.57 2.15 -0.01
CA HIS A 91 -1.92 2.40 1.26
C HIS A 91 -0.67 3.25 1.05
N TYR A 92 -0.41 4.22 1.93
CA TYR A 92 0.65 5.22 1.72
C TYR A 92 2.04 4.61 1.49
N LEU A 93 2.33 3.46 2.12
CA LEU A 93 3.56 2.69 1.90
C LEU A 93 3.67 2.14 0.47
N ILE A 94 2.57 1.61 -0.09
CA ILE A 94 2.52 1.13 -1.48
C ILE A 94 2.67 2.31 -2.45
N LEU A 95 1.99 3.42 -2.16
CA LEU A 95 2.12 4.64 -2.95
C LEU A 95 3.56 5.19 -2.93
N GLY A 96 4.25 5.12 -1.79
CA GLY A 96 5.66 5.49 -1.68
C GLY A 96 6.56 4.63 -2.57
N LEU A 97 6.37 3.31 -2.56
CA LEU A 97 7.10 2.39 -3.46
C LEU A 97 6.80 2.68 -4.93
N LYS A 98 5.51 2.83 -5.30
CA LYS A 98 5.09 3.19 -6.67
C LYS A 98 5.73 4.50 -7.12
N TYR A 99 5.75 5.51 -6.26
CA TYR A 99 6.37 6.79 -6.56
C TYR A 99 7.86 6.63 -6.89
N THR A 100 8.62 5.96 -6.03
CA THR A 100 10.05 5.66 -6.28
C THR A 100 10.24 4.90 -7.59
N LEU A 101 9.46 3.84 -7.80
CA LEU A 101 9.50 3.02 -9.02
C LEU A 101 9.21 3.85 -10.28
N SER A 102 8.23 4.76 -10.23
CA SER A 102 7.89 5.64 -11.36
C SER A 102 9.07 6.53 -11.80
N GLN A 103 9.92 6.93 -10.84
CA GLN A 103 11.10 7.75 -11.10
C GLN A 103 12.25 6.97 -11.73
N LEU A 104 12.36 5.67 -11.43
CA LEU A 104 13.39 4.79 -11.99
C LEU A 104 13.07 4.35 -13.41
N TYR A 105 11.80 4.11 -13.72
CA TYR A 105 11.39 3.73 -15.07
C TYR A 105 11.77 4.81 -16.09
N GLY A 106 12.63 4.44 -17.04
CA GLY A 106 13.18 5.34 -18.06
C GLY A 106 14.55 5.92 -17.71
N LYS A 107 15.08 5.69 -16.50
CA LYS A 107 16.35 6.27 -16.02
C LYS A 107 17.37 5.24 -15.51
N SER A 108 16.93 4.09 -15.03
CA SER A 108 17.83 3.02 -14.55
C SER A 108 18.34 2.13 -15.69
N ALA A 109 19.54 1.58 -15.54
CA ALA A 109 20.11 0.63 -16.49
C ALA A 109 19.18 -0.59 -16.67
N GLY A 110 18.97 -1.04 -17.91
CA GLY A 110 18.00 -2.10 -18.25
C GLY A 110 16.56 -1.61 -18.33
N TYR A 111 16.29 -0.39 -17.86
CA TYR A 111 14.98 0.27 -17.86
C TYR A 111 15.05 1.67 -18.48
N LEU A 112 16.11 1.99 -19.24
CA LEU A 112 16.22 3.27 -19.95
C LEU A 112 15.10 3.36 -20.98
N ILE A 113 14.61 4.57 -21.26
CA ILE A 113 13.41 4.75 -22.11
C ILE A 113 13.52 4.04 -23.48
N HIS A 114 14.71 4.00 -24.07
CA HIS A 114 14.98 3.34 -25.36
C HIS A 114 15.16 1.81 -25.26
N GLN A 115 15.29 1.28 -24.04
CA GLN A 115 15.45 -0.15 -23.74
C GLN A 115 14.13 -0.78 -23.28
N MET A 116 13.13 0.03 -22.93
CA MET A 116 11.85 -0.45 -22.41
C MET A 116 11.00 -1.08 -23.51
N THR A 117 10.48 -2.27 -23.22
CA THR A 117 9.47 -2.92 -24.06
C THR A 117 8.11 -2.23 -23.90
N GLU A 118 7.18 -2.51 -24.81
CA GLU A 118 5.79 -2.04 -24.70
C GLU A 118 5.15 -2.46 -23.38
N ALA A 119 5.40 -3.68 -22.90
CA ALA A 119 4.92 -4.16 -21.61
C ALA A 119 5.49 -3.35 -20.44
N MET A 120 6.77 -2.95 -20.49
CA MET A 120 7.39 -2.12 -19.45
C MET A 120 6.85 -0.68 -19.48
N LEU A 121 6.57 -0.14 -20.67
CA LEU A 121 5.93 1.16 -20.82
C LEU A 121 4.50 1.16 -20.29
N GLU A 122 3.75 0.09 -20.54
CA GLU A 122 2.41 -0.06 -20.00
C GLU A 122 2.44 -0.22 -18.48
N ARG A 123 3.39 -1.01 -17.96
CA ARG A 123 3.61 -1.12 -16.52
C ARG A 123 3.94 0.24 -15.90
N LYS A 124 4.77 1.06 -16.56
CA LYS A 124 5.08 2.42 -16.11
C LYS A 124 3.83 3.28 -15.98
N LYS A 125 2.85 3.16 -16.89
CA LYS A 125 1.56 3.87 -16.76
C LYS A 125 0.78 3.40 -15.55
N GLN A 126 0.64 2.08 -15.38
CA GLN A 126 -0.09 1.48 -14.25
C GLN A 126 0.49 1.86 -12.88
N VAL A 127 1.80 2.10 -12.79
CA VAL A 127 2.45 2.55 -11.55
C VAL A 127 2.06 4.00 -11.21
N CYS A 128 1.75 4.81 -12.22
CA CYS A 128 1.33 6.21 -12.07
C CYS A 128 -0.18 6.41 -11.92
N GLU A 129 -0.97 5.34 -12.04
CA GLU A 129 -2.41 5.27 -11.74
C GLU A 129 -2.67 4.89 -10.27
#